data_AF-A0A2G4FFE7-F1
#
_entry.id   AF-A0A2G4FFE7-F1
#
_cell.length_a   1.000
_cell.length_b   1.000
_cell.length_c   1.000
_cell.angle_alpha   90.00
_cell.angle_beta   90.00
_cell.angle_gamma   90.00
#
_symmetry.space_group_name_H-M   'P 1'
#
loop_
_entity.id
_entity.type
_entity.pdbx_description
1 polymer ?
#
loop_
_entity_poly.entity_id
_entity_poly.type
_entity_poly.pdbx_seq_one_letter_code
_entity_poly.pdbx_strand_id
1 'polypeptide(L)'
;MTVLDDILVGVREDLAERVELIPLDDLKERARRVRPAIDVFKVLKGDDVAVIAEVKRASPSRGVIAEIVDPAVLACAYEEGGAHCISVLTEERRFGGSL
;
A
#
# COMPACT_ATOMS: atom_id res chain seq x y z
N MET A 1 25.61 -1.23 2.43
CA MET A 1 24.19 -0.98 2.72
C MET A 1 23.54 -0.50 1.43
N THR A 2 22.53 -1.20 0.96
CA THR A 2 21.71 -0.84 -0.20
C THR A 2 20.48 -0.06 0.26
N VAL A 3 19.79 0.61 -0.68
CA VAL A 3 18.49 1.27 -0.37
C VAL A 3 17.48 0.28 0.19
N LEU A 4 17.52 -0.97 -0.28
CA LEU A 4 16.66 -2.03 0.25
C LEU A 4 17.01 -2.40 1.69
N ASP A 5 18.31 -2.51 2.03
CA ASP A 5 18.73 -2.80 3.40
C ASP A 5 18.21 -1.74 4.38
N ASP A 6 18.29 -0.46 4.00
CA ASP A 6 17.81 0.65 4.83
C ASP A 6 16.28 0.61 5.02
N ILE A 7 15.52 0.26 3.97
CA ILE A 7 14.07 0.06 4.06
C ILE A 7 13.76 -1.07 5.04
N LEU A 8 14.47 -2.18 4.96
CA LEU A 8 14.22 -3.34 5.82
C LEU A 8 14.52 -3.05 7.30
N VAL A 9 15.51 -2.21 7.59
CA VAL A 9 15.77 -1.75 8.96
C VAL A 9 14.58 -0.95 9.48
N GLY A 10 14.12 0.07 8.74
CA GLY A 10 12.98 0.89 9.14
C GLY A 10 11.69 0.09 9.32
N VAL A 11 11.40 -0.84 8.41
CA VAL A 11 10.21 -1.72 8.51
C VAL A 11 10.24 -2.58 9.78
N ARG A 12 11.42 -3.02 10.23
CA ARG A 12 11.53 -3.80 11.48
C ARG A 12 11.29 -2.96 12.72
N GLU A 13 11.75 -1.70 12.72
CA GLU A 13 11.45 -0.74 13.78
C GLU A 13 9.95 -0.46 13.84
N ASP A 14 9.34 -0.09 12.72
CA ASP A 14 7.90 0.20 12.64
C ASP A 14 7.03 -1.03 12.95
N LEU A 15 7.54 -2.24 12.67
CA LEU A 15 6.86 -3.49 13.04
C LEU A 15 6.89 -3.69 14.56
N ALA A 16 8.02 -3.47 15.22
CA ALA A 16 8.15 -3.63 16.66
C ALA A 16 7.16 -2.72 17.40
N GLU A 17 7.08 -1.45 17.01
CA GLU A 17 6.12 -0.48 17.58
C GLU A 17 4.66 -0.92 17.35
N ARG A 18 4.31 -1.36 16.14
CA ARG A 18 2.94 -1.81 15.82
C ARG A 18 2.54 -3.08 16.55
N VAL A 19 3.49 -4.00 16.78
CA VAL A 19 3.24 -5.24 17.54
C VAL A 19 3.01 -4.95 19.02
N GLU A 20 3.68 -3.96 19.60
CA GLU A 20 3.41 -3.52 20.97
C GLU A 20 2.01 -2.92 21.12
N LEU A 21 1.54 -2.17 20.11
CA LEU A 21 0.21 -1.56 20.11
C LEU A 21 -0.92 -2.56 19.80
N ILE A 22 -0.68 -3.48 18.86
CA ILE A 22 -1.66 -4.48 18.41
C ILE A 22 -0.93 -5.82 18.30
N PRO A 23 -1.02 -6.66 19.34
CA PRO A 23 -0.46 -8.01 19.30
C PRO A 23 -0.97 -8.82 18.10
N LEU A 24 -0.14 -9.72 17.59
CA LEU A 24 -0.44 -10.49 16.39
C LEU A 24 -1.76 -11.28 16.51
N ASP A 25 -2.08 -11.80 17.69
CA ASP A 25 -3.32 -12.57 17.88
C ASP A 25 -4.57 -11.68 17.81
N ASP A 26 -4.51 -10.47 18.38
CA ASP A 26 -5.56 -9.46 18.21
C ASP A 26 -5.71 -9.07 16.74
N LEU A 27 -4.59 -8.90 16.02
CA LEU A 27 -4.62 -8.61 14.58
C LEU A 27 -5.30 -9.73 13.78
N LYS A 28 -5.00 -11.00 14.09
CA LYS A 28 -5.65 -12.16 13.45
C LYS A 28 -7.15 -12.16 13.73
N GLU A 29 -7.58 -11.83 14.95
CA GLU A 29 -9.00 -11.72 15.27
C GLU A 29 -9.68 -10.60 14.50
N ARG A 30 -9.05 -9.42 14.40
CA ARG A 30 -9.54 -8.31 13.57
C ARG A 30 -9.65 -8.72 12.11
N ALA A 31 -8.64 -9.39 11.58
CA ALA A 31 -8.62 -9.86 10.19
C ALA A 31 -9.71 -10.89 9.88
N ARG A 32 -10.16 -11.70 10.85
CA ARG A 32 -11.29 -12.63 10.66
C ARG A 32 -12.64 -11.92 10.55
N ARG A 33 -12.74 -10.67 11.00
CA ARG A 33 -13.99 -9.88 11.03
C ARG A 33 -14.15 -8.97 9.81
N VAL A 34 -13.10 -8.78 9.00
CA VAL A 34 -13.19 -7.97 7.78
C VAL A 34 -13.84 -8.76 6.64
N ARG A 35 -14.29 -8.05 5.61
CA ARG A 35 -14.87 -8.66 4.41
C ARG A 35 -13.84 -9.58 3.74
N PRO A 36 -14.27 -10.68 3.09
CA PRO A 36 -13.39 -11.51 2.28
C PRO A 36 -12.62 -10.69 1.25
N ALA A 37 -11.38 -11.09 0.97
CA ALA A 37 -10.57 -10.47 -0.05
C ALA A 37 -11.23 -10.61 -1.44
N ILE A 38 -11.06 -9.58 -2.26
CA ILE A 38 -11.45 -9.62 -3.68
C ILE A 38 -10.49 -10.58 -4.40
N ASP A 39 -11.01 -11.40 -5.32
CA ASP A 39 -10.19 -12.26 -6.18
C ASP A 39 -9.49 -11.43 -7.27
N VAL A 40 -8.38 -10.80 -6.89
CA VAL A 40 -7.57 -9.96 -7.78
C VAL A 40 -7.00 -10.76 -8.94
N PHE A 41 -6.72 -12.06 -8.76
CA PHE A 41 -6.19 -12.88 -9.84
C PHE A 41 -7.19 -12.99 -10.99
N LYS A 42 -8.48 -13.19 -10.66
CA LYS A 42 -9.55 -13.19 -11.68
C LYS A 42 -9.67 -11.85 -12.41
N VAL A 43 -9.48 -10.74 -11.71
CA VAL A 43 -9.52 -9.38 -12.31
C VAL A 43 -8.36 -9.17 -13.29
N LEU A 44 -7.17 -9.65 -12.98
CA LEU A 44 -5.95 -9.39 -13.77
C LEU A 44 -5.71 -10.40 -14.89
N LYS A 45 -6.40 -11.55 -14.91
CA LYS A 45 -6.19 -12.63 -15.89
C LYS A 45 -7.04 -12.50 -17.16
N GLY A 46 -7.63 -11.33 -17.43
CA GLY A 46 -8.35 -11.08 -18.67
C GLY A 46 -7.44 -11.05 -19.90
N ASP A 47 -8.03 -11.01 -21.09
CA ASP A 47 -7.29 -10.88 -22.35
C ASP A 47 -6.87 -9.42 -22.65
N ASP A 48 -7.46 -8.45 -21.94
CA ASP A 48 -7.17 -7.03 -22.06
C ASP A 48 -6.00 -6.58 -21.16
N VAL A 49 -5.45 -5.40 -21.44
CA VAL A 49 -4.43 -4.77 -20.58
C VAL A 49 -5.06 -4.39 -19.24
N ALA A 50 -4.68 -5.10 -18.18
CA ALA A 50 -5.06 -4.77 -16.82
C ALA A 50 -4.12 -3.72 -16.20
N VAL A 51 -4.69 -2.69 -15.58
CA VAL A 51 -3.94 -1.59 -14.95
C VAL A 51 -4.05 -1.66 -13.44
N ILE A 52 -2.90 -1.73 -12.76
CA ILE A 52 -2.79 -1.47 -11.32
C ILE A 52 -2.29 -0.04 -11.15
N ALA A 53 -3.17 0.86 -10.73
CA ALA A 53 -2.83 2.27 -10.52
C ALA A 53 -2.32 2.47 -9.10
N GLU A 54 -1.22 3.22 -8.93
CA GLU A 54 -0.53 3.33 -7.64
C GLU A 54 -0.64 4.73 -7.02
N VAL A 55 -1.17 4.78 -5.80
CA VAL A 55 -1.15 5.96 -4.93
C VAL A 55 0.20 6.01 -4.21
N LYS A 56 1.09 6.91 -4.66
CA LYS A 56 2.45 7.06 -4.13
C LYS A 56 2.88 8.53 -4.06
N ARG A 57 3.27 8.99 -2.87
CA ARG A 57 3.71 10.39 -2.62
C ARG A 57 5.17 10.62 -2.98
N ALA A 58 6.05 9.68 -2.65
CA ALA A 58 7.49 9.82 -2.88
C ALA A 58 8.15 8.50 -3.31
N SER A 59 9.40 8.57 -3.78
CA SER A 59 10.27 7.40 -3.91
C SER A 59 11.73 7.73 -3.58
N PRO A 60 12.55 6.74 -3.18
CA PRO A 60 13.98 6.94 -2.95
C PRO A 60 14.73 7.53 -4.15
N SER A 61 14.30 7.21 -5.37
CA SER A 61 14.97 7.61 -6.60
C SER A 61 14.54 8.98 -7.13
N ARG A 62 13.34 9.46 -6.77
CA ARG A 62 12.78 10.71 -7.32
C ARG A 62 12.36 11.74 -6.26
N GLY A 63 12.47 11.43 -4.97
CA GLY A 63 11.97 12.29 -3.91
C GLY A 63 10.45 12.38 -3.95
N VAL A 64 9.88 13.55 -3.66
CA VAL A 64 8.43 13.79 -3.75
C VAL A 64 8.00 13.77 -5.22
N ILE A 65 7.04 12.91 -5.53
CA ILE A 65 6.50 12.70 -6.88
C ILE A 65 5.18 13.44 -7.04
N ALA A 66 4.33 13.45 -6.00
CA ALA A 66 3.02 14.06 -6.05
C ALA A 66 2.58 14.56 -4.67
N GLU A 67 1.96 15.74 -4.65
CA GLU A 67 1.20 16.20 -3.49
C GLU A 67 -0.18 15.53 -3.51
N ILE A 68 -0.30 14.43 -2.75
CA ILE A 68 -1.57 13.71 -2.58
C ILE A 68 -2.19 14.16 -1.27
N VAL A 69 -3.06 15.16 -1.35
CA VAL A 69 -3.82 15.71 -0.21
C VAL A 69 -4.79 14.67 0.33
N ASP A 70 -5.55 14.02 -0.55
CA ASP A 70 -6.48 12.96 -0.21
C ASP A 70 -6.24 11.72 -1.10
N PRO A 71 -5.73 10.60 -0.54
CA PRO A 71 -5.51 9.38 -1.30
C PRO A 71 -6.81 8.74 -1.79
N ALA A 72 -7.95 8.97 -1.11
CA ALA A 72 -9.24 8.42 -1.53
C ALA A 72 -9.72 9.07 -2.82
N VAL A 73 -9.58 10.40 -2.96
CA VAL A 73 -9.94 11.12 -4.19
C VAL A 73 -9.12 10.60 -5.38
N LEU A 74 -7.81 10.39 -5.19
CA LEU A 74 -6.96 9.86 -6.25
C LEU A 74 -7.33 8.41 -6.62
N ALA A 75 -7.65 7.57 -5.62
CA ALA A 75 -8.10 6.20 -5.86
C ALA A 75 -9.42 6.15 -6.66
N CYS A 76 -10.39 7.01 -6.33
CA CYS A 76 -11.63 7.14 -7.10
C CYS A 76 -11.35 7.59 -8.54
N ALA A 77 -10.48 8.58 -8.74
CA ALA A 77 -10.11 9.01 -10.08
C ALA A 77 -9.43 7.91 -10.90
N TYR A 78 -8.63 7.05 -10.26
CA TYR A 78 -8.06 5.87 -10.92
C TYR A 78 -9.12 4.84 -11.30
N GLU A 79 -10.09 4.56 -10.42
CA GLU A 79 -11.22 3.68 -10.74
C GLU A 79 -12.04 4.23 -11.92
N GLU A 80 -12.39 5.52 -11.89
CA GLU A 80 -13.09 6.20 -13.00
C GLU A 80 -12.28 6.17 -14.32
N GLY A 81 -10.95 6.20 -14.21
CA GLY A 81 -10.02 6.06 -15.34
C GLY A 81 -9.84 4.65 -15.88
N GLY A 82 -10.50 3.64 -15.28
CA GLY A 82 -10.44 2.24 -15.71
C GLY A 82 -9.34 1.42 -15.04
N ALA A 83 -8.80 1.86 -13.90
CA ALA A 83 -7.91 1.03 -13.11
C ALA A 83 -8.64 -0.22 -12.62
N HIS A 84 -7.99 -1.37 -12.79
CA HIS A 84 -8.52 -2.66 -12.37
C HIS A 84 -8.24 -2.92 -10.89
N CYS A 85 -7.12 -2.39 -10.39
CA CYS A 85 -6.71 -2.47 -9.00
C CYS A 85 -6.04 -1.17 -8.58
N ILE A 86 -6.12 -0.87 -7.28
CA ILE A 86 -5.41 0.25 -6.66
C ILE A 86 -4.29 -0.32 -5.78
N SER A 87 -3.06 0.06 -6.08
CA SER A 87 -1.91 -0.10 -5.18
C SER A 87 -1.81 1.14 -4.29
N VAL A 88 -1.60 0.95 -3.00
CA VAL A 88 -1.42 2.05 -2.04
C VAL A 88 -0.14 1.81 -1.26
N LEU A 89 0.80 2.76 -1.33
CA LEU A 89 2.02 2.69 -0.53
C LEU A 89 1.70 3.05 0.92
N THR A 90 1.95 2.13 1.83
CA THR A 90 1.76 2.31 3.28
C THR A 90 3.08 2.45 4.05
N GLU A 91 4.22 2.44 3.35
CA GLU A 91 5.54 2.63 3.98
C GLU A 91 5.82 4.12 4.17
N GLU A 92 6.16 4.51 5.39
CA GLU A 92 6.17 5.92 5.79
C GLU A 92 7.48 6.63 5.46
N ARG A 93 8.64 5.97 5.66
CA ARG A 93 9.95 6.62 5.73
C ARG A 93 10.51 6.98 4.35
N ARG A 94 10.29 6.14 3.34
CA ARG A 94 10.85 6.29 1.98
C ARG A 94 9.80 6.67 0.95
N PHE A 95 8.54 6.26 1.15
CA PHE A 95 7.46 6.50 0.19
C PHE A 95 6.44 7.54 0.66
N GLY A 96 6.48 7.99 1.92
CA GLY A 96 5.51 8.93 2.49
C GLY A 96 4.08 8.35 2.52
N GLY A 97 3.99 7.03 2.65
CA GLY A 97 2.76 6.29 2.86
C GLY A 97 2.28 6.34 4.30
N SER A 98 1.16 5.69 4.57
CA SER A 98 0.66 5.39 5.92
C SER A 98 -0.40 4.28 5.84
N LEU A 99 -0.67 3.61 6.96
CA LEU A 99 -1.74 2.60 7.11
C LEU A 99 -3.06 3.26 7.51
#